data_AF-X6G6E9-F1
#
_entry.id   AF-X6G6E9-F1
#
_cell.length_a   1.000
_cell.length_b   1.000
_cell.length_c   1.000
_cell.angle_alpha   90.00
_cell.angle_beta   90.00
_cell.angle_gamma   90.00
#
_symmetry.space_group_name_H-M   'P 1'
#
loop_
_entity.id
_entity.type
_entity.pdbx_description
1 polymer ?
#
loop_
_entity_poly.entity_id
_entity_poly.type
_entity_poly.pdbx_seq_one_letter_code
_entity_poly.pdbx_strand_id
1 'polypeptide(L)' 'MTEERRPGLKPEIVIALALEAGATEQQITEIISLVGFDRSSILREARLLKKR' A
#
# COMPACT_ATOMS: atom_id res chain seq x y z
N MET A 1 -11.49 23.04 -3.15
CA MET A 1 -10.90 21.74 -3.52
C MET A 1 -11.52 20.73 -2.57
N THR A 2 -12.56 20.05 -3.01
CA THR A 2 -13.26 19.03 -2.21
C THR A 2 -12.30 17.86 -2.03
N GLU A 3 -11.86 17.63 -0.79
CA GLU A 3 -11.29 16.37 -0.36
C GLU A 3 -12.37 15.29 -0.54
N GLU A 4 -12.47 14.77 -1.75
CA GLU A 4 -13.16 13.53 -2.02
C GLU A 4 -12.49 12.49 -1.13
N ARG A 5 -13.23 12.10 -0.10
CA ARG A 5 -12.91 11.02 0.83
C ARG A 5 -12.32 9.89 0.00
N ARG A 6 -10.98 9.75 0.02
CA ARG A 6 -10.32 8.53 -0.43
C ARG A 6 -11.08 7.43 0.32
N PRO A 7 -11.80 6.51 -0.35
CA PRO A 7 -12.61 5.51 0.36
C PRO A 7 -11.70 4.88 1.40
N GLY A 8 -12.01 5.16 2.67
CA GLY A 8 -11.06 5.09 3.76
C GLY A 8 -10.31 3.79 3.70
N LEU A 9 -9.01 3.89 3.49
CA LEU A 9 -8.17 2.74 3.24
C LEU A 9 -8.28 1.84 4.46
N LYS A 10 -9.05 0.75 4.34
CA LYS A 10 -9.38 -0.06 5.52
C LYS A 10 -8.06 -0.56 6.11
N PRO A 11 -7.80 -0.34 7.40
CA PRO A 11 -6.56 -0.79 8.05
C PRO A 11 -6.28 -2.28 7.78
N GLU A 12 -7.32 -3.10 7.74
CA GLU A 12 -7.28 -4.52 7.39
C GLU A 12 -6.60 -4.80 6.04
N ILE A 13 -6.81 -3.94 5.03
CA ILE A 13 -6.21 -4.11 3.70
C ILE A 13 -4.72 -3.76 3.75
N VAL A 14 -4.33 -2.72 4.48
CA VAL A 14 -2.92 -2.36 4.68
C VAL A 14 -2.17 -3.51 5.35
N ILE A 15 -2.76 -4.04 6.43
CA ILE A 15 -2.20 -5.15 7.20
C ILE A 15 -2.04 -6.39 6.31
N ALA A 16 -3.07 -6.75 5.53
CA ALA A 16 -3.01 -7.91 4.64
C ALA A 16 -1.91 -7.76 3.58
N LEU A 17 -1.79 -6.57 2.96
CA LEU A 17 -0.76 -6.28 1.96
C LEU A 17 0.65 -6.27 2.57
N ALA A 18 0.79 -5.74 3.79
CA ALA A 18 2.04 -5.72 4.54
C ALA A 18 2.53 -7.14 4.83
N LEU A 19 1.64 -8.01 5.33
CA LEU A 19 1.93 -9.41 5.58
C LEU A 19 2.30 -10.18 4.30
N GLU A 20 1.55 -9.96 3.21
CA GLU A 20 1.79 -10.65 1.94
C GLU A 20 3.09 -10.21 1.28
N ALA A 21 3.41 -8.91 1.35
CA ALA A 21 4.65 -8.38 0.79
C ALA A 21 5.87 -8.63 1.70
N GLY A 22 5.65 -8.92 2.98
CA GLY A 22 6.69 -8.89 4.00
C GLY A 22 7.26 -7.48 4.20
N ALA A 23 6.39 -6.47 4.20
CA ALA A 23 6.69 -5.05 4.38
C ALA A 23 5.96 -4.50 5.60
N THR A 24 6.26 -3.27 6.02
CA THR A 24 5.52 -2.60 7.10
C THR A 24 4.26 -1.92 6.58
N GLU A 25 3.27 -1.72 7.44
CA GLU A 25 2.05 -0.97 7.10
C GLU A 25 2.35 0.44 6.59
N GLN A 26 3.38 1.08 7.16
CA GLN A 26 3.85 2.40 6.71
C GLN A 26 4.37 2.35 5.27
N GLN A 27 5.22 1.36 4.94
CA GLN A 27 5.74 1.19 3.58
C GLN A 27 4.61 0.95 2.58
N ILE A 28 3.61 0.15 2.94
CA ILE A 28 2.42 -0.07 2.09
C ILE A 28 1.63 1.22 1.90
N THR A 29 1.43 2.00 2.95
CA THR A 29 0.70 3.28 2.89
C THR A 29 1.42 4.29 2.00
N GLU A 30 2.75 4.34 2.09
CA GLU A 30 3.60 5.16 1.21
C GLU A 30 3.49 4.70 -0.25
N ILE A 31 3.62 3.40 -0.51
CA ILE A 31 3.46 2.84 -1.87
C ILE A 31 2.10 3.18 -2.44
N ILE A 32 1.01 2.97 -1.68
CA ILE A 32 -0.35 3.30 -2.11
C ILE A 32 -0.48 4.79 -2.44
N SER A 33 0.16 5.66 -1.64
CA SER A 33 0.13 7.10 -1.89
C SER A 33 0.86 7.48 -3.19
N LEU A 34 1.81 6.66 -3.65
CA LEU A 34 2.58 6.86 -4.87
C LEU A 34 1.93 6.24 -6.12
N VAL A 35 1.41 5.00 -6.01
CA VAL A 35 0.93 4.23 -7.17
C VAL A 35 -0.58 4.06 -7.22
N GLY A 36 -1.30 4.54 -6.21
CA GLY A 36 -2.73 4.32 -6.05
C GLY A 36 -3.08 2.95 -5.45
N PHE A 37 -4.36 2.58 -5.53
CA PHE A 37 -4.91 1.40 -4.85
C PHE A 37 -5.03 0.16 -5.75
N ASP A 38 -3.98 -0.13 -6.52
CA ASP A 38 -3.89 -1.36 -7.31
C ASP A 38 -3.01 -2.40 -6.60
N ARG A 39 -3.61 -3.52 -6.20
CA ARG A 39 -2.95 -4.59 -5.44
C ARG A 39 -1.68 -5.11 -6.14
N SER A 40 -1.74 -5.32 -7.45
CA SER A 40 -0.61 -5.87 -8.21
C SER A 40 0.58 -4.90 -8.22
N SER A 41 0.30 -3.61 -8.41
CA SER A 41 1.29 -2.53 -8.36
C SER A 41 1.89 -2.39 -6.97
N ILE A 42 1.05 -2.41 -5.92
CA ILE A 42 1.52 -2.31 -4.53
C ILE A 42 2.46 -3.47 -4.18
N LEU A 43 2.08 -4.71 -4.48
CA LEU A 43 2.90 -5.88 -4.18
C LEU A 43 4.21 -5.89 -5.00
N ARG A 44 4.19 -5.38 -6.23
CA ARG A 44 5.41 -5.22 -7.04
C ARG A 44 6.38 -4.27 -6.37
N GLU A 45 5.92 -3.06 -6.02
CA GLU A 45 6.78 -2.05 -5.38
C GLU A 45 7.27 -2.53 -4.00
N ALA A 46 6.40 -3.15 -3.21
CA ALA A 46 6.78 -3.68 -1.90
C ALA A 46 7.84 -4.79 -1.99
N ARG A 47 7.76 -5.67 -3.01
CA ARG A 47 8.82 -6.67 -3.27
C ARG A 47 10.14 -6.04 -3.70
N LEU A 48 10.11 -4.92 -4.42
CA LEU A 48 11.32 -4.20 -4.82
C LEU A 48 12.02 -3.56 -3.62
N LEU A 49 11.27 -3.05 -2.64
CA LEU A 49 11.82 -2.53 -1.39
C LEU A 49 12.63 -3.59 -0.62
N LYS A 50 12.19 -4.86 -0.64
CA LYS A 50 12.89 -5.97 0.05
C LYS A 50 14.20 -6.39 -0.63
N LYS A 51 14.38 -6.09 -1.92
CA LYS A 51 15.59 -6.46 -2.67
C LYS A 51 16.74 -5.46 -2.49
N ARG A 52 16.50 -4.33 -1.83
CA ARG A 52 17.52 -3.37 -1.42
C ARG A 52 18.01 -3.73 -0.02
#